data_AF-M3ZMI7-F1
#
_entry.id   AF-M3ZMI7-F1
#
_cell.length_a   1.000
_cell.length_b   1.000
_cell.length_c   1.000
_cell.angle_alpha   90.00
_cell.angle_beta   90.00
_cell.angle_gamma   90.00
#
_symmetry.space_group_name_H-M   'P 1'
#
loop_
_entity.id
_entity.type
_entity.pdbx_description
1 polymer ?
#
loop_
_entity_poly.entity_id
_entity_poly.type
_entity_poly.pdbx_seq_one_letter_code
_entity_poly.pdbx_strand_id
1 'polypeptide(L)'
;MMSAPNIVQQIFVTQILSVNSTGEAIIQNVPDEMATEIPRVFLQSFTAGSITNLSSSVLQGFTCTSVRTIEKAQVKKLVKACRRKGTDKVKLVESQLTCMFNRIRGEPDITSFDLFPPDVLLYYDYSLVSQSNCSFYFEQLSDADFSVFSSELSYKRTALFDNARNCLGITTTNLTKAQITVLGNMCCYLNASYILNSDESILEKLKTCPDLSAAQAAAVQTRLTGGTSRYRLASTWTETTLRNLDTFPLYMSSDFYDNFDKVSHCFKNDPIGAMKAEIRQSISSRLKRQTVTECTAGVITKVTIYNTTFPFDYPNINQFNSCLSAAVVRDNLEVITQKVHQQDYLKIVLSKLTTVPEDQVQVLGPASRVASADQINTWNITQVDTLASLMDTTNGPLDPSLAKAIISKYLSVEGNKLESAELNAIGGPNLCSVNTEVLGNISQQSLREANALDVSNCTSDKLKVLFNIALQAFQTNSRASVALYQFIQPYLGEQTHTHTHTHTPTHPHANLQQ
;
A
#
# COMPACT_ATOMS: atom_id res chain seq x y z
N MET A 1 -11.93 -4.08 -23.60
CA MET A 1 -11.48 -2.69 -23.39
C MET A 1 -11.31 -2.38 -21.90
N MET A 2 -12.33 -2.60 -21.06
CA MET A 2 -12.24 -2.39 -19.60
C MET A 2 -11.22 -3.31 -18.88
N SER A 3 -10.92 -4.47 -19.45
CA SER A 3 -9.85 -5.39 -19.02
C SER A 3 -8.55 -5.23 -19.81
N ALA A 4 -8.44 -4.21 -20.67
CA ALA A 4 -7.24 -3.99 -21.46
C ALA A 4 -6.13 -3.35 -20.60
N PRO A 5 -4.85 -3.51 -20.96
CA PRO A 5 -3.76 -2.80 -20.30
C PRO A 5 -4.02 -1.28 -20.25
N ASN A 6 -3.61 -0.60 -19.17
CA ASN A 6 -3.85 0.85 -18.96
C ASN A 6 -3.48 1.72 -20.18
N ILE A 7 -2.44 1.34 -20.93
CA ILE A 7 -2.04 2.03 -22.16
C ILE A 7 -3.11 2.00 -23.26
N VAL A 8 -3.82 0.88 -23.42
CA VAL A 8 -4.92 0.73 -24.40
C VAL A 8 -6.13 1.53 -23.95
N GLN A 9 -6.36 1.60 -22.64
CA GLN A 9 -7.40 2.42 -22.04
C GLN A 9 -7.11 3.92 -22.27
N GLN A 10 -5.89 4.39 -22.01
CA GLN A 10 -5.46 5.76 -22.27
C GLN A 10 -5.57 6.17 -23.74
N ILE A 11 -5.15 5.31 -24.67
CA ILE A 11 -5.26 5.58 -26.11
C ILE A 11 -6.73 5.74 -26.50
N PHE A 12 -7.61 4.88 -25.99
CA PHE A 12 -9.04 4.96 -26.25
C PHE A 12 -9.67 6.24 -25.70
N VAL A 13 -9.36 6.63 -24.46
CA VAL A 13 -9.83 7.91 -23.88
C VAL A 13 -9.30 9.11 -24.66
N THR A 14 -8.02 9.08 -25.06
CA THR A 14 -7.41 10.15 -25.86
C THR A 14 -8.06 10.27 -27.24
N GLN A 15 -8.43 9.15 -27.87
CA GLN A 15 -9.18 9.15 -29.12
C GLN A 15 -10.58 9.75 -28.95
N ILE A 16 -11.32 9.39 -27.89
CA ILE A 16 -12.62 10.01 -27.57
C ILE A 16 -12.48 11.53 -27.42
N LEU A 17 -11.48 11.97 -26.66
CA LEU A 17 -11.21 13.39 -26.42
C LEU A 17 -10.82 14.16 -27.69
N SER A 18 -10.15 13.49 -28.63
CA SER A 18 -9.78 14.09 -29.92
C SER A 18 -11.00 14.37 -30.82
N VAL A 19 -12.10 13.63 -30.62
CA VAL A 19 -13.35 13.80 -31.37
C VAL A 19 -14.19 14.95 -30.79
N ASN A 20 -14.32 15.01 -29.46
CA ASN A 20 -15.03 16.09 -28.79
C ASN A 20 -14.55 16.26 -27.34
N SER A 21 -14.00 17.43 -27.04
CA SER A 21 -13.40 17.75 -25.74
C SER A 21 -14.31 18.54 -24.80
N THR A 22 -15.61 18.68 -25.09
CA THR A 22 -16.54 19.34 -24.18
C THR A 22 -16.84 18.46 -22.96
N GLY A 23 -17.10 19.06 -21.80
CA GLY A 23 -17.38 18.31 -20.57
C GLY A 23 -18.52 17.31 -20.71
N GLU A 24 -19.60 17.65 -21.43
CA GLU A 24 -20.72 16.72 -21.70
C GLU A 24 -20.32 15.54 -22.60
N ALA A 25 -19.49 15.77 -23.62
CA ALA A 25 -19.02 14.69 -24.49
C ALA A 25 -18.07 13.74 -23.76
N ILE A 26 -17.30 14.25 -22.81
CA ILE A 26 -16.41 13.45 -21.96
C ILE A 26 -17.22 12.52 -21.07
N ILE A 27 -18.27 13.03 -20.41
CA ILE A 27 -19.14 12.24 -19.54
C ILE A 27 -19.90 11.16 -20.32
N GLN A 28 -20.38 11.47 -21.52
CA GLN A 28 -21.18 10.51 -22.29
C GLN A 28 -20.34 9.41 -22.93
N ASN A 29 -19.09 9.70 -23.30
CA ASN A 29 -18.31 8.80 -24.16
C ASN A 29 -17.14 8.12 -23.45
N VAL A 30 -16.67 8.62 -22.31
CA VAL A 30 -15.61 7.96 -21.50
C VAL A 30 -16.25 7.07 -20.44
N PRO A 31 -16.01 5.74 -20.46
CA PRO A 31 -16.51 4.85 -19.40
C PRO A 31 -15.96 5.21 -18.02
N ASP A 32 -16.78 5.03 -16.98
CA ASP A 32 -16.47 5.40 -15.59
C ASP A 32 -15.18 4.76 -15.06
N GLU A 33 -14.90 3.52 -15.45
CA GLU A 33 -13.70 2.77 -15.06
C GLU A 33 -12.41 3.35 -15.67
N MET A 34 -12.53 4.11 -16.76
CA MET A 34 -11.41 4.71 -17.51
C MET A 34 -11.27 6.22 -17.26
N ALA A 35 -12.09 6.77 -16.37
CA ALA A 35 -12.13 8.19 -16.08
C ALA A 35 -10.84 8.74 -15.43
N THR A 36 -10.02 7.89 -14.79
CA THR A 36 -8.69 8.26 -14.29
C THR A 36 -7.73 8.65 -15.41
N GLU A 37 -7.99 8.18 -16.63
CA GLU A 37 -7.16 8.40 -17.82
C GLU A 37 -7.48 9.73 -18.54
N ILE A 38 -8.49 10.48 -18.07
CA ILE A 38 -8.86 11.77 -18.64
C ILE A 38 -7.77 12.79 -18.31
N PRO A 39 -7.08 13.38 -19.31
CA PRO A 39 -6.07 14.39 -19.08
C PRO A 39 -6.67 15.61 -18.36
N ARG A 40 -5.97 16.06 -17.31
CA ARG A 40 -6.45 17.06 -16.35
C ARG A 40 -6.86 18.41 -16.97
N VAL A 41 -6.34 18.74 -18.16
CA VAL A 41 -6.71 19.96 -18.89
C VAL A 41 -8.18 19.97 -19.29
N PHE A 42 -8.77 18.79 -19.54
CA PHE A 42 -10.16 18.64 -19.94
C PHE A 42 -11.14 18.64 -18.76
N LEU A 43 -10.64 18.66 -17.52
CA LEU A 43 -11.49 18.84 -16.33
C LEU A 43 -11.93 20.31 -16.15
N GLN A 44 -11.39 21.24 -16.95
CA GLN A 44 -11.69 22.67 -16.87
C GLN A 44 -13.00 23.06 -17.60
N SER A 45 -13.54 22.18 -18.44
CA SER A 45 -14.69 22.44 -19.33
C SER A 45 -16.04 21.95 -18.81
N PHE A 46 -16.15 21.50 -17.56
CA PHE A 46 -17.43 21.03 -17.00
C PHE A 46 -18.34 22.19 -16.60
N THR A 47 -19.53 22.25 -17.21
CA THR A 47 -20.59 23.20 -16.86
C THR A 47 -21.37 22.74 -15.63
N ALA A 48 -22.06 23.68 -14.97
CA ALA A 48 -22.72 23.45 -13.69
C ALA A 48 -23.86 22.40 -13.67
N GLY A 49 -24.36 21.96 -14.84
CA GLY A 49 -25.34 20.86 -14.99
C GLY A 49 -24.70 19.48 -15.21
N SER A 50 -23.41 19.45 -15.50
CA SER A 50 -22.62 18.26 -15.85
C SER A 50 -21.98 17.61 -14.61
N ILE A 51 -21.72 18.40 -13.55
CA ILE A 51 -20.94 18.03 -12.35
C ILE A 51 -21.59 16.91 -11.50
N THR A 52 -22.93 16.85 -11.45
CA THR A 52 -23.63 15.82 -10.68
C THR A 52 -23.61 14.44 -11.34
N ASN A 53 -23.29 14.39 -12.64
CA ASN A 53 -23.24 13.16 -13.44
C ASN A 53 -21.80 12.64 -13.63
N LEU A 54 -20.80 13.28 -13.00
CA LEU A 54 -19.40 12.85 -13.08
C LEU A 54 -19.20 11.51 -12.36
N SER A 55 -18.28 10.67 -12.81
CA SER A 55 -17.90 9.45 -12.09
C SER A 55 -17.07 9.76 -10.84
N SER A 56 -16.98 8.82 -9.90
CA SER A 56 -16.18 9.00 -8.67
C SER A 56 -14.70 9.20 -8.98
N SER A 57 -14.20 8.54 -10.03
CA SER A 57 -12.84 8.65 -10.54
C SER A 57 -12.57 10.04 -11.13
N VAL A 58 -13.52 10.63 -11.88
CA VAL A 58 -13.37 12.01 -12.36
C VAL A 58 -13.32 13.00 -11.18
N LEU A 59 -14.20 12.79 -10.19
CA LEU A 59 -14.24 13.61 -8.98
C LEU A 59 -12.99 13.45 -8.10
N GLN A 60 -12.27 12.34 -8.19
CA GLN A 60 -10.98 12.17 -7.51
C GLN A 60 -9.85 12.98 -8.19
N GLY A 61 -9.95 13.25 -9.49
CA GLY A 61 -8.87 13.83 -10.29
C GLY A 61 -8.64 15.34 -10.15
N PHE A 62 -9.52 16.09 -9.47
CA PHE A 62 -9.33 17.55 -9.35
C PHE A 62 -8.21 17.91 -8.37
N THR A 63 -7.54 19.03 -8.60
CA THR A 63 -6.50 19.56 -7.70
C THR A 63 -6.89 20.93 -7.18
N CYS A 64 -6.27 21.38 -6.09
CA CYS A 64 -6.54 22.73 -5.59
C CYS A 64 -6.20 23.81 -6.63
N THR A 65 -5.15 23.59 -7.43
CA THR A 65 -4.72 24.49 -8.49
C THR A 65 -5.74 24.56 -9.63
N SER A 66 -6.27 23.41 -10.08
CA SER A 66 -7.22 23.36 -11.19
C SER A 66 -8.56 24.04 -10.87
N VAL A 67 -8.95 24.10 -9.60
CA VAL A 67 -10.19 24.78 -9.18
C VAL A 67 -9.99 26.26 -8.84
N ARG A 68 -8.76 26.82 -8.98
CA ARG A 68 -8.53 28.25 -8.67
C ARG A 68 -9.23 29.20 -9.62
N THR A 69 -9.30 28.83 -10.88
CA THR A 69 -9.88 29.61 -11.98
C THR A 69 -11.39 29.37 -12.15
N ILE A 70 -11.98 28.48 -11.34
CA ILE A 70 -13.40 28.11 -11.38
C ILE A 70 -14.19 29.00 -10.41
N GLU A 71 -15.40 29.39 -10.80
CA GLU A 71 -16.31 30.17 -9.95
C GLU A 71 -16.65 29.43 -8.66
N LYS A 72 -16.72 30.17 -7.54
CA LYS A 72 -16.98 29.60 -6.20
C LYS A 72 -18.26 28.75 -6.15
N ALA A 73 -19.31 29.18 -6.84
CA ALA A 73 -20.58 28.45 -6.92
C ALA A 73 -20.45 27.09 -7.62
N GLN A 74 -19.59 26.97 -8.63
CA GLN A 74 -19.34 25.72 -9.34
C GLN A 74 -18.45 24.78 -8.51
N VAL A 75 -17.41 25.33 -7.85
CA VAL A 75 -16.58 24.56 -6.91
C VAL A 75 -17.43 23.98 -5.78
N LYS A 76 -18.40 24.74 -5.25
CA LYS A 76 -19.34 24.26 -4.24
C LYS A 76 -20.13 23.04 -4.72
N LYS A 77 -20.68 23.08 -5.94
CA LYS A 77 -21.38 21.93 -6.54
C LYS A 77 -20.46 20.72 -6.68
N LEU A 78 -19.20 20.94 -7.08
CA LEU A 78 -18.19 19.89 -7.17
C LEU A 78 -17.91 19.24 -5.82
N VAL A 79 -17.70 20.05 -4.76
CA VAL A 79 -17.49 19.52 -3.40
C VAL A 79 -18.67 18.67 -2.95
N LYS A 80 -19.91 19.15 -3.16
CA LYS A 80 -21.12 18.39 -2.81
C LYS A 80 -21.24 17.09 -3.61
N ALA A 81 -20.89 17.10 -4.90
CA ALA A 81 -20.92 15.91 -5.75
C ALA A 81 -19.92 14.81 -5.32
N CYS A 82 -18.86 15.19 -4.59
CA CYS A 82 -17.92 14.24 -4.01
C CYS A 82 -18.50 13.45 -2.82
N ARG A 83 -19.66 13.84 -2.29
CA ARG A 83 -20.31 13.10 -1.19
C ARG A 83 -20.95 11.83 -1.75
N ARG A 84 -20.24 10.72 -1.63
CA ARG A 84 -20.66 9.37 -2.05
C ARG A 84 -20.38 8.35 -0.96
N LYS A 85 -21.08 7.22 -1.00
CA LYS A 85 -21.01 6.15 0.01
C LYS A 85 -20.67 4.80 -0.65
N GLY A 86 -20.25 3.83 0.18
CA GLY A 86 -19.96 2.47 -0.29
C GLY A 86 -18.81 2.42 -1.29
N THR A 87 -18.97 1.61 -2.33
CA THR A 87 -17.98 1.42 -3.41
C THR A 87 -17.73 2.70 -4.21
N ASP A 88 -18.69 3.62 -4.24
CA ASP A 88 -18.60 4.87 -4.99
C ASP A 88 -17.96 6.00 -4.19
N LYS A 89 -17.54 5.77 -2.93
CA LYS A 89 -16.89 6.80 -2.10
C LYS A 89 -15.66 7.36 -2.82
N VAL A 90 -15.64 8.68 -3.01
CA VAL A 90 -14.50 9.37 -3.64
C VAL A 90 -13.33 9.39 -2.66
N LYS A 91 -12.19 8.83 -3.06
CA LYS A 91 -10.95 8.84 -2.26
C LYS A 91 -10.26 10.19 -2.41
N LEU A 92 -10.26 11.00 -1.36
CA LEU A 92 -9.72 12.36 -1.35
C LEU A 92 -8.46 12.43 -0.49
N VAL A 93 -7.45 13.17 -0.95
CA VAL A 93 -6.19 13.38 -0.20
C VAL A 93 -6.19 14.71 0.56
N GLU A 94 -5.31 14.87 1.55
CA GLU A 94 -5.28 16.03 2.46
C GLU A 94 -5.27 17.39 1.73
N SER A 95 -4.47 17.52 0.67
CA SER A 95 -4.37 18.75 -0.11
C SER A 95 -5.67 19.11 -0.82
N GLN A 96 -6.44 18.12 -1.27
CA GLN A 96 -7.77 18.32 -1.83
C GLN A 96 -8.75 18.75 -0.74
N LEU A 97 -8.79 18.04 0.39
CA LEU A 97 -9.73 18.30 1.49
C LEU A 97 -9.53 19.69 2.10
N THR A 98 -8.28 20.07 2.37
CA THR A 98 -7.94 21.41 2.87
C THR A 98 -8.38 22.49 1.88
N CYS A 99 -8.21 22.25 0.57
CA CYS A 99 -8.65 23.16 -0.46
C CYS A 99 -10.18 23.26 -0.53
N MET A 100 -10.88 22.12 -0.52
CA MET A 100 -12.34 22.05 -0.53
C MET A 100 -12.90 22.87 0.63
N PHE A 101 -12.42 22.62 1.85
CA PHE A 101 -12.83 23.37 3.04
C PHE A 101 -12.59 24.88 2.88
N ASN A 102 -11.39 25.28 2.45
CA ASN A 102 -11.07 26.69 2.20
C ASN A 102 -11.97 27.37 1.14
N ARG A 103 -12.58 26.59 0.25
CA ARG A 103 -13.51 27.11 -0.77
C ARG A 103 -14.95 27.21 -0.27
N ILE A 104 -15.37 26.32 0.63
CA ILE A 104 -16.73 26.30 1.17
C ILE A 104 -16.88 27.05 2.50
N ARG A 105 -15.78 27.43 3.17
CA ARG A 105 -15.84 28.21 4.41
C ARG A 105 -16.57 29.53 4.20
N GLY A 106 -17.40 29.90 5.18
CA GLY A 106 -18.21 31.12 5.15
C GLY A 106 -19.47 31.04 4.28
N GLU A 107 -19.78 29.88 3.69
CA GLU A 107 -21.05 29.67 2.99
C GLU A 107 -22.23 29.49 3.97
N PRO A 108 -23.46 29.90 3.61
CA PRO A 108 -24.61 29.81 4.51
C PRO A 108 -24.99 28.38 4.91
N ASP A 109 -24.75 27.41 4.03
CA ASP A 109 -25.10 25.99 4.19
C ASP A 109 -23.92 25.15 4.69
N ILE A 110 -22.85 25.78 5.18
CA ILE A 110 -21.64 25.11 5.70
C ILE A 110 -21.94 24.18 6.89
N THR A 111 -23.02 24.46 7.63
CA THR A 111 -23.52 23.65 8.76
C THR A 111 -24.42 22.49 8.33
N SER A 112 -24.80 22.40 7.05
CA SER A 112 -25.50 21.25 6.47
C SER A 112 -24.49 20.16 6.15
N PHE A 113 -23.97 19.51 7.20
CA PHE A 113 -22.89 18.51 7.12
C PHE A 113 -23.23 17.33 6.19
N ASP A 114 -24.51 17.03 6.03
CA ASP A 114 -25.06 16.04 5.10
C ASP A 114 -24.94 16.40 3.62
N LEU A 115 -24.54 17.63 3.28
CA LEU A 115 -24.31 18.03 1.90
C LEU A 115 -22.86 17.85 1.46
N PHE A 116 -21.92 17.65 2.39
CA PHE A 116 -20.48 17.61 2.10
C PHE A 116 -19.88 16.22 2.35
N PRO A 117 -18.78 15.85 1.67
CA PRO A 117 -18.10 14.58 1.94
C PRO A 117 -17.67 14.49 3.43
N PRO A 118 -17.80 13.31 4.08
CA PRO A 118 -17.37 13.12 5.47
C PRO A 118 -15.93 13.60 5.71
N ASP A 119 -15.04 13.32 4.76
CA ASP A 119 -13.62 13.60 4.83
C ASP A 119 -13.31 15.12 4.83
N VAL A 120 -14.19 15.96 4.28
CA VAL A 120 -14.05 17.43 4.35
C VAL A 120 -14.33 17.94 5.76
N LEU A 121 -15.22 17.27 6.50
CA LEU A 121 -15.58 17.65 7.87
C LEU A 121 -14.41 17.52 8.85
N LEU A 122 -13.37 16.73 8.52
CA LEU A 122 -12.12 16.63 9.27
C LEU A 122 -11.38 17.97 9.42
N TYR A 123 -11.59 18.88 8.46
CA TYR A 123 -10.96 20.21 8.42
C TYR A 123 -11.88 21.32 8.91
N TYR A 124 -13.11 20.97 9.30
CA TYR A 124 -14.10 21.92 9.78
C TYR A 124 -13.65 22.57 11.09
N ASP A 125 -13.97 23.86 11.25
CA ASP A 125 -13.77 24.55 12.52
C ASP A 125 -14.91 24.17 13.48
N TYR A 126 -14.62 23.20 14.36
CA TYR A 126 -15.60 22.69 15.30
C TYR A 126 -16.16 23.75 16.27
N SER A 127 -15.44 24.86 16.49
CA SER A 127 -15.95 25.97 17.31
C SER A 127 -17.23 26.60 16.77
N LEU A 128 -17.53 26.38 15.49
CA LEU A 128 -18.74 26.85 14.81
C LEU A 128 -19.91 25.86 14.91
N VAL A 129 -19.72 24.69 15.50
CA VAL A 129 -20.75 23.66 15.64
C VAL A 129 -21.51 23.91 16.95
N SER A 130 -22.83 24.15 16.86
CA SER A 130 -23.66 24.31 18.05
C SER A 130 -23.82 23.00 18.81
N GLN A 131 -24.00 23.09 20.13
CA GLN A 131 -24.22 21.90 20.97
C GLN A 131 -25.41 21.05 20.50
N SER A 132 -26.49 21.68 20.00
CA SER A 132 -27.66 20.97 19.48
C SER A 132 -27.37 20.13 18.23
N ASN A 133 -26.36 20.53 17.44
CA ASN A 133 -26.02 19.91 16.16
C ASN A 133 -24.74 19.08 16.23
N CYS A 134 -24.08 19.02 17.39
CA CYS A 134 -22.79 18.37 17.52
C CYS A 134 -22.87 16.86 17.25
N SER A 135 -23.93 16.18 17.73
CA SER A 135 -24.13 14.75 17.47
C SER A 135 -24.28 14.48 15.99
N PHE A 136 -25.07 15.30 15.29
CA PHE A 136 -25.24 15.22 13.85
C PHE A 136 -23.93 15.46 13.09
N TYR A 137 -23.09 16.42 13.53
CA TYR A 137 -21.76 16.60 12.96
C TYR A 137 -20.91 15.32 13.05
N PHE A 138 -20.85 14.69 14.23
CA PHE A 138 -20.06 13.47 14.40
C PHE A 138 -20.66 12.26 13.70
N GLU A 139 -21.99 12.14 13.63
CA GLU A 139 -22.67 11.13 12.80
C GLU A 139 -22.24 11.24 11.34
N GLN A 140 -22.11 12.46 10.81
CA GLN A 140 -21.68 12.66 9.43
C GLN A 140 -20.17 12.49 9.23
N LEU A 141 -19.37 12.81 10.26
CA LEU A 141 -17.92 12.57 10.29
C LEU A 141 -17.59 11.08 10.45
N SER A 142 -18.52 10.27 10.94
CA SER A 142 -18.32 8.86 11.28
C SER A 142 -17.79 8.00 10.11
N ASP A 143 -18.08 8.39 8.86
CA ASP A 143 -17.65 7.72 7.64
C ASP A 143 -16.34 8.27 7.03
N ALA A 144 -15.72 9.28 7.67
CA ALA A 144 -14.50 9.91 7.18
C ALA A 144 -13.27 8.98 7.27
N ASP A 145 -12.30 9.21 6.39
CA ASP A 145 -10.99 8.58 6.45
C ASP A 145 -10.01 9.43 7.28
N PHE A 146 -9.82 9.06 8.54
CA PHE A 146 -8.92 9.75 9.47
C PHE A 146 -7.42 9.44 9.22
N SER A 147 -7.10 8.55 8.27
CA SER A 147 -5.72 8.27 7.86
C SER A 147 -5.14 9.38 6.97
N VAL A 148 -6.01 10.22 6.40
CA VAL A 148 -5.64 11.24 5.42
C VAL A 148 -4.68 12.30 5.95
N PHE A 149 -4.63 12.52 7.27
CA PHE A 149 -3.79 13.55 7.87
C PHE A 149 -2.30 13.23 7.70
N SER A 150 -1.54 14.24 7.28
CA SER A 150 -0.08 14.23 7.31
C SER A 150 0.47 14.16 8.73
N SER A 151 1.79 14.02 8.87
CA SER A 151 2.49 14.16 10.14
C SER A 151 2.14 15.46 10.86
N GLU A 152 2.09 16.58 10.12
CA GLU A 152 1.84 17.93 10.64
C GLU A 152 0.41 18.10 11.16
N LEU A 153 -0.57 17.45 10.52
CA LEU A 153 -2.00 17.56 10.90
C LEU A 153 -2.50 16.39 11.74
N SER A 154 -1.65 15.44 12.08
CA SER A 154 -1.98 14.25 12.87
C SER A 154 -2.63 14.58 14.22
N TYR A 155 -2.32 15.73 14.83
CA TYR A 155 -2.92 16.22 16.07
C TYR A 155 -4.45 16.42 15.98
N LYS A 156 -4.99 16.63 14.76
CA LYS A 156 -6.43 16.81 14.54
C LYS A 156 -7.24 15.59 14.97
N ARG A 157 -6.69 14.37 14.90
CA ARG A 157 -7.37 13.16 15.37
C ARG A 157 -7.73 13.26 16.86
N THR A 158 -6.76 13.65 17.68
CA THR A 158 -6.95 13.84 19.12
C THR A 158 -7.93 14.97 19.40
N ALA A 159 -7.77 16.12 18.75
CA ALA A 159 -8.66 17.26 18.93
C ALA A 159 -10.13 16.95 18.54
N LEU A 160 -10.33 16.23 17.43
CA LEU A 160 -11.67 15.80 17.01
C LEU A 160 -12.29 14.82 18.00
N PHE A 161 -11.50 13.90 18.54
CA PHE A 161 -12.00 12.99 19.57
C PHE A 161 -12.34 13.72 20.87
N ASP A 162 -11.54 14.69 21.31
CA ASP A 162 -11.85 15.52 22.48
C ASP A 162 -13.16 16.30 22.31
N ASN A 163 -13.39 16.84 21.11
CA ASN A 163 -14.65 17.49 20.76
C ASN A 163 -15.83 16.50 20.77
N ALA A 164 -15.63 15.28 20.27
CA ALA A 164 -16.65 14.23 20.31
C ALA A 164 -16.99 13.83 21.74
N ARG A 165 -15.99 13.75 22.63
CA ARG A 165 -16.21 13.46 24.04
C ARG A 165 -17.07 14.51 24.72
N ASN A 166 -16.76 15.79 24.49
CA ASN A 166 -17.55 16.90 25.03
C ASN A 166 -18.97 16.91 24.47
N CYS A 167 -19.14 16.65 23.18
CA CYS A 167 -20.46 16.58 22.54
C CYS A 167 -21.33 15.44 23.11
N LEU A 168 -20.77 14.23 23.19
CA LEU A 168 -21.49 13.00 23.51
C LEU A 168 -21.52 12.68 25.01
N GLY A 169 -21.01 13.58 25.86
CA GLY A 169 -20.95 13.40 27.30
C GLY A 169 -20.05 12.24 27.75
N ILE A 170 -18.99 11.94 27.00
CA ILE A 170 -18.06 10.85 27.30
C ILE A 170 -17.05 11.32 28.35
N THR A 171 -17.28 10.94 29.60
CA THR A 171 -16.40 11.26 30.74
C THR A 171 -15.49 10.12 31.15
N THR A 172 -15.76 8.90 30.66
CA THR A 172 -15.01 7.68 30.98
C THR A 172 -14.55 6.98 29.70
N THR A 173 -13.83 5.86 29.85
CA THR A 173 -13.42 5.01 28.74
C THR A 173 -14.46 3.96 28.34
N ASN A 174 -15.64 3.96 28.98
CA ASN A 174 -16.73 3.05 28.67
C ASN A 174 -17.68 3.69 27.65
N LEU A 175 -17.51 3.36 26.37
CA LEU A 175 -18.40 3.82 25.31
C LEU A 175 -19.59 2.89 25.18
N THR A 176 -20.78 3.47 25.15
CA THR A 176 -22.02 2.76 24.82
C THR A 176 -22.07 2.46 23.31
N LYS A 177 -22.90 1.47 22.93
CA LYS A 177 -23.17 1.16 21.52
C LYS A 177 -23.60 2.39 20.70
N ALA A 178 -24.43 3.26 21.28
CA ALA A 178 -24.87 4.50 20.64
C ALA A 178 -23.69 5.45 20.37
N GLN A 179 -22.80 5.65 21.35
CA GLN A 179 -21.60 6.48 21.17
C GLN A 179 -20.64 5.89 20.14
N ILE A 180 -20.43 4.57 20.13
CA ILE A 180 -19.59 3.89 19.12
C ILE A 180 -20.15 4.09 17.71
N THR A 181 -21.48 4.08 17.58
CA THR A 181 -22.17 4.28 16.30
C THR A 181 -21.93 5.70 15.78
N VAL A 182 -22.05 6.71 16.64
CA VAL A 182 -21.78 8.12 16.27
C VAL A 182 -20.30 8.36 15.98
N LEU A 183 -19.37 7.74 16.73
CA LEU A 183 -17.93 7.90 16.52
C LEU A 183 -17.45 7.26 15.20
N GLY A 184 -18.05 6.15 14.78
CA GLY A 184 -17.72 5.49 13.53
C GLY A 184 -16.23 5.19 13.37
N ASN A 185 -15.65 5.58 12.23
CA ASN A 185 -14.25 5.35 11.87
C ASN A 185 -13.26 6.03 12.82
N MET A 186 -13.70 7.00 13.62
CA MET A 186 -12.89 7.58 14.69
C MET A 186 -12.45 6.50 15.70
N CYS A 187 -13.25 5.43 15.86
CA CYS A 187 -12.93 4.29 16.72
C CYS A 187 -11.58 3.63 16.36
N CYS A 188 -11.15 3.71 15.10
CA CYS A 188 -9.88 3.15 14.62
C CYS A 188 -8.64 3.82 15.25
N TYR A 189 -8.80 5.00 15.85
CA TYR A 189 -7.71 5.78 16.43
C TYR A 189 -7.82 5.91 17.95
N LEU A 190 -8.76 5.18 18.55
CA LEU A 190 -8.89 5.14 20.00
C LEU A 190 -7.80 4.29 20.63
N ASN A 191 -7.35 4.70 21.80
CA ASN A 191 -6.37 3.95 22.57
C ASN A 191 -6.98 2.64 23.13
N ALA A 192 -6.08 1.78 23.63
CA ALA A 192 -6.42 0.48 24.18
C ALA A 192 -7.48 0.51 25.29
N SER A 193 -7.54 1.56 26.13
CA SER A 193 -8.46 1.58 27.26
C SER A 193 -9.92 1.73 26.85
N TYR A 194 -10.22 2.48 25.79
CA TYR A 194 -11.57 2.52 25.21
C TYR A 194 -11.99 1.14 24.66
N ILE A 195 -11.07 0.41 24.04
CA ILE A 195 -11.34 -0.93 23.48
C ILE A 195 -11.67 -1.94 24.59
N LEU A 196 -10.94 -1.88 25.71
CA LEU A 196 -11.13 -2.78 26.84
C LEU A 196 -12.47 -2.56 27.57
N ASN A 197 -12.88 -1.30 27.72
CA ASN A 197 -13.97 -0.95 28.64
C ASN A 197 -15.33 -0.74 27.97
N SER A 198 -15.35 -0.57 26.64
CA SER A 198 -16.57 -0.22 25.90
C SER A 198 -17.46 -1.42 25.57
N ASP A 199 -18.66 -1.12 25.07
CA ASP A 199 -19.58 -2.08 24.48
C ASP A 199 -18.91 -2.93 23.38
N GLU A 200 -19.31 -4.18 23.24
CA GLU A 200 -18.68 -5.11 22.29
C GLU A 200 -18.83 -4.69 20.82
N SER A 201 -19.76 -3.79 20.49
CA SER A 201 -19.88 -3.25 19.14
C SER A 201 -18.60 -2.53 18.66
N ILE A 202 -17.72 -2.11 19.58
CA ILE A 202 -16.42 -1.54 19.23
C ILE A 202 -15.56 -2.55 18.46
N LEU A 203 -15.65 -3.84 18.78
CA LEU A 203 -14.90 -4.89 18.09
C LEU A 203 -15.36 -4.99 16.63
N GLU A 204 -16.66 -4.94 16.37
CA GLU A 204 -17.16 -4.95 14.99
C GLU A 204 -16.71 -3.74 14.21
N LYS A 205 -16.60 -2.58 14.89
CA LYS A 205 -16.09 -1.39 14.23
C LYS A 205 -14.60 -1.50 13.91
N LEU A 206 -13.80 -2.07 14.80
CA LEU A 206 -12.36 -2.23 14.63
C LEU A 206 -11.98 -3.15 13.47
N LYS A 207 -12.80 -4.13 13.11
CA LYS A 207 -12.57 -4.97 11.92
C LYS A 207 -12.54 -4.17 10.60
N THR A 208 -13.26 -3.05 10.57
CA THR A 208 -13.35 -2.18 9.39
C THR A 208 -12.20 -1.17 9.31
N CYS A 209 -11.31 -1.17 10.30
CA CYS A 209 -10.16 -0.28 10.32
C CYS A 209 -9.08 -0.74 9.34
N PRO A 210 -8.38 0.19 8.67
CA PRO A 210 -7.29 -0.18 7.75
C PRO A 210 -6.15 -0.95 8.44
N ASP A 211 -5.86 -0.62 9.70
CA ASP A 211 -4.79 -1.21 10.49
C ASP A 211 -5.09 -1.04 11.99
N LEU A 212 -4.44 -1.84 12.85
CA LEU A 212 -4.49 -1.76 14.31
C LEU A 212 -3.09 -1.64 14.89
N SER A 213 -2.86 -0.65 15.76
CA SER A 213 -1.61 -0.57 16.51
C SER A 213 -1.46 -1.75 17.47
N ALA A 214 -0.21 -2.09 17.83
CA ALA A 214 0.07 -3.19 18.76
C ALA A 214 -0.70 -3.09 20.10
N ALA A 215 -0.90 -1.87 20.62
CA ALA A 215 -1.68 -1.65 21.83
C ALA A 215 -3.17 -1.91 21.62
N GLN A 216 -3.73 -1.52 20.47
CA GLN A 216 -5.12 -1.81 20.14
C GLN A 216 -5.34 -3.30 19.90
N ALA A 217 -4.43 -3.95 19.18
CA ALA A 217 -4.46 -5.39 18.95
C ALA A 217 -4.43 -6.19 20.26
N ALA A 218 -3.55 -5.83 21.21
CA ALA A 218 -3.50 -6.45 22.53
C ALA A 218 -4.81 -6.26 23.33
N ALA A 219 -5.44 -5.08 23.22
CA ALA A 219 -6.74 -4.83 23.85
C ALA A 219 -7.86 -5.66 23.22
N VAL A 220 -7.90 -5.77 21.89
CA VAL A 220 -8.82 -6.65 21.17
C VAL A 220 -8.60 -8.11 21.59
N GLN A 221 -7.35 -8.58 21.63
CA GLN A 221 -7.01 -9.93 22.07
C GLN A 221 -7.58 -10.21 23.46
N THR A 222 -7.32 -9.32 24.41
CA THR A 222 -7.79 -9.43 25.79
C THR A 222 -9.31 -9.57 25.86
N ARG A 223 -10.03 -8.78 25.06
CA ARG A 223 -11.50 -8.82 24.98
C ARG A 223 -12.00 -10.14 24.40
N LEU A 224 -11.38 -10.62 23.31
CA LEU A 224 -11.75 -11.86 22.65
C LEU A 224 -11.50 -13.07 23.56
N THR A 225 -10.35 -13.13 24.24
CA THR A 225 -9.99 -14.25 25.12
C THR A 225 -10.75 -14.24 26.44
N GLY A 226 -11.02 -13.05 26.99
CA GLY A 226 -11.82 -12.88 28.22
C GLY A 226 -13.31 -13.16 28.01
N GLY A 227 -13.74 -13.20 26.75
CA GLY A 227 -15.07 -13.56 26.31
C GLY A 227 -16.08 -12.41 26.35
N THR A 228 -16.84 -12.28 25.27
CA THR A 228 -17.94 -11.30 25.15
C THR A 228 -19.27 -12.01 24.90
N SER A 229 -20.39 -11.28 24.84
CA SER A 229 -21.67 -11.87 24.45
C SER A 229 -21.64 -12.46 23.05
N ARG A 230 -20.95 -11.82 22.10
CA ARG A 230 -20.79 -12.32 20.73
C ARG A 230 -19.73 -13.40 20.61
N TYR A 231 -18.55 -13.21 21.20
CA TYR A 231 -17.41 -14.12 20.99
C TYR A 231 -17.36 -15.28 21.97
N ARG A 232 -18.08 -15.20 23.10
CA ARG A 232 -18.05 -16.20 24.19
C ARG A 232 -16.63 -16.44 24.72
N LEU A 233 -16.50 -17.26 25.75
CA LEU A 233 -15.19 -17.65 26.28
C LEU A 233 -14.42 -18.46 25.24
N ALA A 234 -13.10 -18.30 25.23
CA ALA A 234 -12.25 -18.94 24.22
C ALA A 234 -12.38 -20.47 24.16
N SER A 235 -12.66 -21.10 25.31
CA SER A 235 -12.90 -22.55 25.41
C SER A 235 -14.22 -23.03 24.79
N THR A 236 -15.14 -22.12 24.43
CA THR A 236 -16.46 -22.44 23.88
C THR A 236 -16.66 -21.90 22.46
N TRP A 237 -15.58 -21.49 21.79
CA TRP A 237 -15.64 -21.02 20.42
C TRP A 237 -16.21 -22.09 19.49
N THR A 238 -16.98 -21.64 18.50
CA THR A 238 -17.56 -22.48 17.45
C THR A 238 -16.97 -22.08 16.11
N GLU A 239 -17.15 -22.91 15.07
CA GLU A 239 -16.75 -22.53 13.69
C GLU A 239 -17.29 -21.13 13.31
N THR A 240 -18.53 -20.83 13.68
CA THR A 240 -19.15 -19.51 13.47
C THR A 240 -18.40 -18.41 14.21
N THR A 241 -18.04 -18.62 15.47
CA THR A 241 -17.27 -17.64 16.26
C THR A 241 -15.94 -17.32 15.59
N LEU A 242 -15.29 -18.34 15.05
CA LEU A 242 -13.96 -18.24 14.44
C LEU A 242 -14.02 -17.55 13.08
N ARG A 243 -15.02 -17.87 12.26
CA ARG A 243 -15.30 -17.12 11.02
C ARG A 243 -15.60 -15.66 11.32
N ASN A 244 -16.29 -15.39 12.43
CA ASN A 244 -16.59 -14.03 12.88
C ASN A 244 -15.37 -13.29 13.45
N LEU A 245 -14.21 -13.93 13.65
CA LEU A 245 -12.98 -13.21 14.02
C LEU A 245 -12.46 -12.35 12.86
N ASP A 246 -12.74 -12.76 11.62
CA ASP A 246 -12.40 -12.03 10.40
C ASP A 246 -10.90 -11.68 10.32
N THR A 247 -10.53 -10.40 10.15
CA THR A 247 -9.14 -9.94 10.04
C THR A 247 -8.40 -9.88 11.37
N PHE A 248 -9.09 -9.98 12.52
CA PHE A 248 -8.45 -9.83 13.83
C PHE A 248 -7.28 -10.75 14.10
N PRO A 249 -7.35 -12.05 13.76
CA PRO A 249 -6.26 -12.97 14.00
C PRO A 249 -4.92 -12.41 13.46
N LEU A 250 -4.90 -11.70 12.32
CA LEU A 250 -3.68 -11.15 11.71
C LEU A 250 -2.88 -10.21 12.65
N TYR A 251 -3.53 -9.66 13.68
CA TYR A 251 -2.94 -8.74 14.65
C TYR A 251 -2.63 -9.39 16.01
N MET A 252 -2.97 -10.66 16.22
CA MET A 252 -2.89 -11.32 17.52
C MET A 252 -1.51 -11.94 17.81
N SER A 253 -1.14 -12.00 19.08
CA SER A 253 0.06 -12.70 19.56
C SER A 253 -0.09 -14.23 19.58
N SER A 254 1.02 -14.96 19.75
CA SER A 254 1.04 -16.43 19.82
C SER A 254 0.03 -17.01 20.81
N ASP A 255 -0.08 -16.39 21.99
CA ASP A 255 -0.88 -16.90 23.11
C ASP A 255 -2.38 -16.89 22.81
N PHE A 256 -2.81 -16.05 21.86
CA PHE A 256 -4.18 -16.07 21.36
C PHE A 256 -4.52 -17.42 20.72
N TYR A 257 -3.57 -17.99 19.97
CA TYR A 257 -3.78 -19.19 19.16
C TYR A 257 -3.76 -20.48 19.98
N ASP A 258 -3.16 -20.46 21.17
CA ASP A 258 -3.24 -21.57 22.13
C ASP A 258 -4.70 -21.88 22.53
N ASN A 259 -5.62 -20.92 22.34
CA ASN A 259 -7.03 -21.15 22.57
C ASN A 259 -7.67 -22.05 21.51
N PHE A 260 -7.12 -22.13 20.30
CA PHE A 260 -7.66 -22.95 19.21
C PHE A 260 -7.43 -24.45 19.47
N ASP A 261 -6.33 -24.80 20.13
CA ASP A 261 -6.03 -26.18 20.52
C ASP A 261 -7.03 -26.71 21.58
N LYS A 262 -7.65 -25.79 22.35
CA LYS A 262 -8.73 -26.12 23.30
C LYS A 262 -10.06 -26.43 22.61
N VAL A 263 -10.21 -26.09 21.33
CA VAL A 263 -11.43 -26.26 20.53
C VAL A 263 -11.25 -27.36 19.46
N SER A 264 -10.22 -28.22 19.61
CA SER A 264 -9.73 -29.17 18.58
C SER A 264 -10.78 -30.11 17.99
N HIS A 265 -11.94 -30.27 18.64
CA HIS A 265 -13.03 -31.11 18.17
C HIS A 265 -13.88 -30.46 17.06
N CYS A 266 -13.72 -29.15 16.83
CA CYS A 266 -14.50 -28.38 15.86
C CYS A 266 -13.90 -28.30 14.45
N PHE A 267 -12.69 -28.84 14.21
CA PHE A 267 -11.97 -28.65 12.95
C PHE A 267 -11.61 -29.97 12.29
N LYS A 268 -12.54 -30.49 11.50
CA LYS A 268 -12.26 -31.59 10.57
C LYS A 268 -11.88 -31.08 9.16
N ASN A 269 -11.96 -29.77 8.89
CA ASN A 269 -11.56 -29.13 7.64
C ASN A 269 -10.98 -27.72 7.90
N ASP A 270 -9.99 -27.35 7.06
CA ASP A 270 -8.87 -26.43 7.27
C ASP A 270 -9.14 -24.95 6.91
N PRO A 271 -8.87 -24.00 7.85
CA PRO A 271 -8.24 -22.72 7.49
C PRO A 271 -7.18 -22.20 8.50
N ILE A 272 -6.84 -22.98 9.53
CA ILE A 272 -5.91 -22.57 10.61
C ILE A 272 -4.44 -22.90 10.28
N GLY A 273 -4.20 -23.76 9.29
CA GLY A 273 -2.85 -24.14 8.87
C GLY A 273 -2.02 -22.97 8.34
N ALA A 274 -2.64 -22.08 7.56
CA ALA A 274 -2.00 -20.87 7.04
C ALA A 274 -1.59 -19.90 8.15
N MET A 275 -2.40 -19.79 9.20
CA MET A 275 -2.19 -18.86 10.30
C MET A 275 -1.14 -19.33 11.33
N LYS A 276 -1.04 -20.65 11.54
CA LYS A 276 0.05 -21.26 12.32
C LYS A 276 1.42 -21.11 11.61
N ALA A 277 1.44 -20.78 10.32
CA ALA A 277 2.65 -20.65 9.51
C ALA A 277 3.41 -19.32 9.72
N GLU A 278 2.71 -18.20 9.90
CA GLU A 278 3.33 -16.90 10.25
C GLU A 278 3.98 -16.93 11.65
N ILE A 279 3.38 -17.61 12.63
CA ILE A 279 3.83 -17.60 14.04
C ILE A 279 5.15 -18.35 14.24
N ARG A 280 5.39 -19.41 13.46
CA ARG A 280 6.66 -20.18 13.55
C ARG A 280 7.86 -19.45 12.93
N GLN A 281 7.64 -18.40 12.13
CA GLN A 281 8.72 -17.55 11.60
C GLN A 281 9.39 -16.68 12.68
N SER A 282 8.71 -16.35 13.77
CA SER A 282 9.28 -15.52 14.86
C SER A 282 10.18 -16.33 15.81
N ILE A 283 9.80 -17.58 16.09
CA ILE A 283 10.44 -18.44 17.10
C ILE A 283 11.75 -19.08 16.59
N SER A 284 11.92 -19.25 15.28
CA SER A 284 13.12 -19.86 14.67
C SER A 284 14.41 -19.06 14.92
N SER A 285 14.30 -17.78 15.30
CA SER A 285 15.44 -16.93 15.67
C SER A 285 16.15 -17.34 16.98
N ARG A 286 15.64 -18.32 17.75
CA ARG A 286 16.20 -18.71 19.07
C ARG A 286 16.58 -20.18 19.29
N LEU A 287 16.54 -21.07 18.31
CA LEU A 287 16.99 -22.45 18.50
C LEU A 287 18.35 -22.70 17.85
N LYS A 288 19.39 -22.66 18.69
CA LYS A 288 20.78 -23.00 18.35
C LYS A 288 20.90 -24.47 17.90
N ARG A 289 21.47 -24.63 16.70
CA ARG A 289 22.37 -25.69 16.20
C ARG A 289 22.46 -26.99 17.03
N GLN A 290 21.82 -28.05 16.54
CA GLN A 290 22.38 -29.41 16.57
C GLN A 290 22.57 -29.87 15.13
N THR A 291 23.81 -30.21 14.76
CA THR A 291 24.16 -30.82 13.48
C THR A 291 23.69 -32.26 13.46
N VAL A 292 22.52 -32.51 12.86
CA VAL A 292 22.11 -33.85 12.46
C VAL A 292 22.40 -33.96 10.98
N THR A 293 23.34 -34.84 10.61
CA THR A 293 23.76 -35.09 9.22
C THR A 293 22.91 -36.13 8.50
N GLU A 294 22.04 -36.86 9.22
CA GLU A 294 21.19 -37.91 8.67
C GLU A 294 19.71 -37.52 8.69
N CYS A 295 19.00 -37.87 7.62
CA CYS A 295 17.56 -37.67 7.50
C CYS A 295 16.82 -38.71 8.33
N THR A 296 16.17 -38.27 9.42
CA THR A 296 15.36 -39.15 10.30
C THR A 296 13.86 -38.91 10.15
N ALA A 297 13.46 -37.76 9.57
CA ALA A 297 12.06 -37.39 9.33
C ALA A 297 11.42 -38.08 8.10
N GLY A 298 12.21 -38.82 7.32
CA GLY A 298 11.80 -39.40 6.04
C GLY A 298 12.23 -38.55 4.85
N VAL A 299 12.56 -39.19 3.72
CA VAL A 299 13.07 -38.47 2.55
C VAL A 299 11.96 -37.64 1.90
N ILE A 300 12.25 -36.38 1.57
CA ILE A 300 11.31 -35.52 0.84
C ILE A 300 11.24 -36.01 -0.60
N THR A 301 10.06 -36.44 -1.02
CA THR A 301 9.77 -36.91 -2.38
C THR A 301 8.78 -35.97 -3.07
N LYS A 302 8.53 -36.19 -4.37
CA LYS A 302 7.46 -35.50 -5.10
C LYS A 302 6.11 -35.62 -4.38
N VAL A 303 5.74 -36.81 -3.90
CA VAL A 303 4.46 -37.02 -3.18
C VAL A 303 4.40 -36.16 -1.92
N THR A 304 5.51 -36.05 -1.20
CA THR A 304 5.63 -35.18 -0.02
C THR A 304 5.42 -33.72 -0.38
N ILE A 305 6.06 -33.22 -1.45
CA ILE A 305 5.97 -31.81 -1.88
C ILE A 305 4.55 -31.40 -2.26
N TYR A 306 3.82 -32.28 -2.95
CA TYR A 306 2.45 -31.99 -3.38
C TYR A 306 1.43 -32.08 -2.23
N ASN A 307 1.80 -32.71 -1.11
CA ASN A 307 0.96 -32.72 0.08
C ASN A 307 0.71 -31.28 0.58
N THR A 308 -0.52 -30.99 1.03
CA THR A 308 -0.89 -29.70 1.59
C THR A 308 -0.12 -29.38 2.89
N THR A 309 0.38 -30.40 3.59
CA THR A 309 1.17 -30.25 4.82
C THR A 309 2.65 -29.91 4.58
N PHE A 310 3.16 -29.97 3.35
CA PHE A 310 4.54 -29.58 3.05
C PHE A 310 4.71 -28.06 3.03
N PRO A 311 5.76 -27.47 3.64
CA PRO A 311 6.94 -28.11 4.26
C PRO A 311 6.83 -28.42 5.76
N PHE A 312 5.64 -28.31 6.38
CA PHE A 312 5.45 -28.32 7.83
C PHE A 312 5.81 -29.63 8.54
N ASP A 313 5.81 -30.75 7.82
CA ASP A 313 6.29 -32.05 8.33
C ASP A 313 7.81 -32.05 8.62
N TYR A 314 8.52 -31.00 8.20
CA TYR A 314 9.96 -30.80 8.39
C TYR A 314 10.25 -29.49 9.14
N PRO A 315 9.80 -29.33 10.40
CA PRO A 315 9.93 -28.08 11.14
C PRO A 315 11.37 -27.78 11.61
N ASN A 316 12.25 -28.78 11.58
CA ASN A 316 13.66 -28.63 11.85
C ASN A 316 14.41 -28.37 10.54
N ILE A 317 15.03 -27.20 10.44
CA ILE A 317 15.76 -26.77 9.26
C ILE A 317 16.90 -27.71 8.83
N ASN A 318 17.58 -28.36 9.79
CA ASN A 318 18.63 -29.33 9.49
C ASN A 318 18.05 -30.65 8.98
N GLN A 319 16.87 -31.04 9.46
CA GLN A 319 16.14 -32.19 8.91
C GLN A 319 15.62 -31.88 7.51
N PHE A 320 15.07 -30.69 7.27
CA PHE A 320 14.69 -30.25 5.92
C PHE A 320 15.89 -30.29 4.97
N ASN A 321 17.04 -29.76 5.38
CA ASN A 321 18.27 -29.81 4.59
C ASN A 321 18.75 -31.25 4.32
N SER A 322 18.72 -32.11 5.33
CA SER A 322 19.23 -33.48 5.21
C SER A 322 18.28 -34.39 4.42
N CYS A 323 16.98 -34.14 4.49
CA CYS A 323 15.94 -34.93 3.82
C CYS A 323 15.61 -34.44 2.41
N LEU A 324 16.03 -33.22 2.03
CA LEU A 324 15.83 -32.64 0.71
C LEU A 324 17.05 -32.88 -0.19
N SER A 325 16.85 -33.62 -1.29
CA SER A 325 17.91 -33.87 -2.28
C SER A 325 17.90 -32.84 -3.41
N ALA A 326 19.06 -32.62 -4.03
CA ALA A 326 19.20 -31.72 -5.18
C ALA A 326 18.35 -32.14 -6.38
N ALA A 327 18.23 -33.45 -6.65
CA ALA A 327 17.40 -33.96 -7.73
C ALA A 327 15.91 -33.60 -7.50
N VAL A 328 15.42 -33.79 -6.27
CA VAL A 328 14.03 -33.46 -5.93
C VAL A 328 13.76 -31.95 -6.05
N VAL A 329 14.71 -31.11 -5.63
CA VAL A 329 14.59 -29.65 -5.80
C VAL A 329 14.50 -29.28 -7.27
N ARG A 330 15.45 -29.75 -8.09
CA ARG A 330 15.49 -29.45 -9.52
C ARG A 330 14.20 -29.89 -10.24
N ASP A 331 13.68 -31.06 -9.91
CA ASP A 331 12.53 -31.63 -10.62
C ASP A 331 11.17 -31.04 -10.15
N ASN A 332 11.14 -30.25 -9.06
CA ASN A 332 9.91 -29.74 -8.44
C ASN A 332 10.05 -28.30 -7.92
N LEU A 333 11.00 -27.52 -8.45
CA LEU A 333 11.42 -26.24 -7.89
C LEU A 333 10.25 -25.26 -7.72
N GLU A 334 9.45 -25.07 -8.77
CA GLU A 334 8.29 -24.18 -8.77
C GLU A 334 7.30 -24.47 -7.63
N VAL A 335 6.94 -25.75 -7.44
CA VAL A 335 5.99 -26.15 -6.39
C VAL A 335 6.60 -25.96 -5.00
N ILE A 336 7.91 -26.18 -4.86
CA ILE A 336 8.63 -25.95 -3.60
C ILE A 336 8.65 -24.46 -3.27
N THR A 337 9.00 -23.58 -4.22
CA THR A 337 9.11 -22.13 -3.98
C THR A 337 7.75 -21.46 -3.79
N GLN A 338 6.67 -22.06 -4.30
CA GLN A 338 5.29 -21.64 -4.02
C GLN A 338 4.79 -22.02 -2.62
N LYS A 339 5.34 -23.08 -1.99
CA LYS A 339 4.91 -23.56 -0.65
C LYS A 339 5.85 -23.16 0.47
N VAL A 340 7.11 -22.87 0.16
CA VAL A 340 8.17 -22.54 1.13
C VAL A 340 8.39 -21.02 1.11
N HIS A 341 7.91 -20.33 2.15
CA HIS A 341 8.07 -18.86 2.24
C HIS A 341 9.11 -18.43 3.28
N GLN A 342 9.62 -19.35 4.10
CA GLN A 342 10.61 -19.03 5.13
C GLN A 342 12.01 -18.83 4.53
N GLN A 343 12.65 -17.69 4.82
CA GLN A 343 13.94 -17.33 4.22
C GLN A 343 15.03 -18.40 4.41
N ASP A 344 15.14 -19.00 5.59
CA ASP A 344 16.20 -19.98 5.84
C ASP A 344 15.95 -21.33 5.14
N TYR A 345 14.70 -21.69 4.91
CA TYR A 345 14.34 -22.85 4.09
C TYR A 345 14.60 -22.58 2.61
N LEU A 346 14.25 -21.39 2.13
CA LEU A 346 14.56 -20.94 0.76
C LEU A 346 16.07 -20.93 0.48
N LYS A 347 16.90 -20.51 1.45
CA LYS A 347 18.36 -20.61 1.35
C LYS A 347 18.82 -22.06 1.18
N ILE A 348 18.19 -23.01 1.87
CA ILE A 348 18.48 -24.44 1.69
C ILE A 348 18.10 -24.87 0.28
N VAL A 349 16.89 -24.55 -0.18
CA VAL A 349 16.43 -24.88 -1.53
C VAL A 349 17.44 -24.38 -2.57
N LEU A 350 17.87 -23.12 -2.47
CA LEU A 350 18.91 -22.57 -3.35
C LEU A 350 20.26 -23.29 -3.20
N SER A 351 20.68 -23.63 -1.99
CA SER A 351 21.96 -24.32 -1.75
C SER A 351 22.03 -25.71 -2.40
N LYS A 352 20.88 -26.32 -2.70
CA LYS A 352 20.81 -27.60 -3.42
C LYS A 352 20.99 -27.46 -4.92
N LEU A 353 20.91 -26.24 -5.46
CA LEU A 353 21.08 -25.95 -6.87
C LEU A 353 22.52 -25.49 -7.13
N THR A 354 23.30 -26.26 -7.88
CA THR A 354 24.70 -25.94 -8.21
C THR A 354 24.83 -25.12 -9.49
N THR A 355 24.00 -25.41 -10.49
CA THR A 355 23.87 -24.64 -11.73
C THR A 355 22.37 -24.57 -12.02
N VAL A 356 21.87 -23.37 -12.28
CA VAL A 356 20.43 -23.12 -12.47
C VAL A 356 20.19 -22.78 -13.95
N PRO A 357 19.66 -23.73 -14.74
CA PRO A 357 19.20 -23.47 -16.10
C PRO A 357 18.13 -22.38 -16.13
N GLU A 358 17.98 -21.73 -17.28
CA GLU A 358 17.13 -20.53 -17.40
C GLU A 358 15.66 -20.79 -17.08
N ASP A 359 15.10 -21.93 -17.49
CA ASP A 359 13.74 -22.35 -17.14
C ASP A 359 13.54 -22.49 -15.62
N GLN A 360 14.59 -22.93 -14.91
CA GLN A 360 14.57 -23.04 -13.45
C GLN A 360 14.71 -21.66 -12.78
N VAL A 361 15.45 -20.73 -13.39
CA VAL A 361 15.59 -19.35 -12.88
C VAL A 361 14.23 -18.64 -12.89
N GLN A 362 13.45 -18.81 -13.96
CA GLN A 362 12.13 -18.19 -14.11
C GLN A 362 11.15 -18.56 -12.99
N VAL A 363 11.27 -19.77 -12.43
CA VAL A 363 10.37 -20.29 -11.38
C VAL A 363 10.94 -20.21 -9.97
N LEU A 364 12.06 -19.51 -9.77
CA LEU A 364 12.65 -19.30 -8.43
C LEU A 364 11.71 -18.55 -7.49
N GLY A 365 10.88 -17.64 -8.01
CA GLY A 365 9.91 -16.88 -7.23
C GLY A 365 10.53 -16.23 -5.98
N PRO A 366 9.95 -16.41 -4.78
CA PRO A 366 10.49 -15.86 -3.53
C PRO A 366 11.91 -16.32 -3.18
N ALA A 367 12.36 -17.48 -3.68
CA ALA A 367 13.71 -17.98 -3.42
C ALA A 367 14.77 -17.01 -3.94
N SER A 368 14.51 -16.32 -5.06
CA SER A 368 15.44 -15.35 -5.65
C SER A 368 15.84 -14.21 -4.69
N ARG A 369 14.99 -13.88 -3.71
CA ARG A 369 15.21 -12.78 -2.75
C ARG A 369 16.25 -13.08 -1.68
N VAL A 370 16.55 -14.36 -1.46
CA VAL A 370 17.51 -14.81 -0.44
C VAL A 370 18.82 -15.35 -1.03
N ALA A 371 19.02 -15.17 -2.33
CA ALA A 371 20.22 -15.58 -3.03
C ALA A 371 21.42 -14.70 -2.64
N SER A 372 22.62 -15.29 -2.74
CA SER A 372 23.89 -14.55 -2.72
C SER A 372 24.31 -14.13 -4.13
N ALA A 373 25.21 -13.14 -4.22
CA ALA A 373 25.79 -12.73 -5.49
C ALA A 373 26.51 -13.88 -6.21
N ASP A 374 27.19 -14.76 -5.46
CA ASP A 374 27.86 -15.94 -6.01
C ASP A 374 26.87 -16.92 -6.64
N GLN A 375 25.72 -17.14 -5.99
CA GLN A 375 24.65 -17.96 -6.55
C GLN A 375 24.06 -17.33 -7.82
N ILE A 376 23.79 -16.02 -7.81
CA ILE A 376 23.28 -15.31 -9.00
C ILE A 376 24.24 -15.44 -10.19
N ASN A 377 25.55 -15.41 -9.94
CA ASN A 377 26.55 -15.59 -11.00
C ASN A 377 26.49 -16.97 -11.68
N THR A 378 25.92 -17.98 -11.01
CA THR A 378 25.71 -19.33 -11.56
C THR A 378 24.41 -19.47 -12.37
N TRP A 379 23.53 -18.47 -12.35
CA TRP A 379 22.24 -18.52 -13.05
C TRP A 379 22.41 -18.19 -14.53
N ASN A 380 21.57 -18.80 -15.39
CA ASN A 380 21.46 -18.40 -16.79
C ASN A 380 20.32 -17.38 -16.95
N ILE A 381 20.65 -16.12 -17.22
CA ILE A 381 19.70 -15.01 -17.34
C ILE A 381 19.92 -14.34 -18.69
N THR A 382 19.35 -14.91 -19.76
CA THR A 382 19.59 -14.43 -21.13
C THR A 382 18.39 -13.73 -21.74
N GLN A 383 17.18 -14.12 -21.35
CA GLN A 383 15.91 -13.60 -21.88
C GLN A 383 15.31 -12.51 -20.99
N VAL A 384 14.63 -11.55 -21.63
CA VAL A 384 13.90 -10.48 -20.93
C VAL A 384 12.84 -11.04 -19.99
N ASP A 385 12.15 -12.12 -20.38
CA ASP A 385 11.14 -12.76 -19.53
C ASP A 385 11.74 -13.30 -18.23
N THR A 386 12.95 -13.89 -18.29
CA THR A 386 13.68 -14.35 -17.11
C THR A 386 14.06 -13.19 -16.20
N LEU A 387 14.52 -12.08 -16.80
CA LEU A 387 14.81 -10.86 -16.07
C LEU A 387 13.55 -10.31 -15.39
N ALA A 388 12.41 -10.26 -16.10
CA ALA A 388 11.13 -9.79 -15.58
C ALA A 388 10.64 -10.64 -14.41
N SER A 389 10.69 -11.98 -14.51
CA SER A 389 10.32 -12.88 -13.41
C SER A 389 11.15 -12.64 -12.15
N LEU A 390 12.45 -12.34 -12.30
CA LEU A 390 13.32 -12.01 -11.17
C LEU A 390 13.02 -10.63 -10.58
N MET A 391 12.52 -9.68 -11.37
CA MET A 391 12.19 -8.32 -10.95
C MET A 391 10.76 -8.17 -10.40
N ASP A 392 9.94 -9.22 -10.48
CA ASP A 392 8.55 -9.24 -10.02
C ASP A 392 8.43 -8.94 -8.50
N THR A 393 7.75 -7.84 -8.17
CA THR A 393 7.58 -7.36 -6.80
C THR A 393 6.66 -8.24 -5.96
N THR A 394 5.85 -9.12 -6.57
CA THR A 394 4.99 -10.08 -5.85
C THR A 394 5.80 -11.12 -5.07
N ASN A 395 7.06 -11.36 -5.47
CA ASN A 395 7.99 -12.27 -4.80
C ASN A 395 8.62 -11.68 -3.53
N GLY A 396 8.24 -10.47 -3.13
CA GLY A 396 8.77 -9.76 -1.97
C GLY A 396 9.87 -8.75 -2.31
N PRO A 397 10.35 -7.99 -1.31
CA PRO A 397 11.31 -6.91 -1.51
C PRO A 397 12.65 -7.44 -2.02
N LEU A 398 13.17 -6.85 -3.11
CA LEU A 398 14.46 -7.18 -3.70
C LEU A 398 15.54 -6.23 -3.20
N ASP A 399 16.60 -6.78 -2.60
CA ASP A 399 17.74 -5.98 -2.14
C ASP A 399 18.45 -5.32 -3.34
N PRO A 400 18.81 -4.02 -3.27
CA PRO A 400 19.47 -3.32 -4.37
C PRO A 400 20.78 -3.98 -4.84
N SER A 401 21.54 -4.62 -3.95
CA SER A 401 22.77 -5.34 -4.34
C SER A 401 22.48 -6.59 -5.16
N LEU A 402 21.37 -7.28 -4.87
CA LEU A 402 20.91 -8.43 -5.65
C LEU A 402 20.32 -7.99 -6.99
N ALA A 403 19.51 -6.92 -7.01
CA ALA A 403 19.01 -6.33 -8.25
C ALA A 403 20.17 -5.96 -9.19
N LYS A 404 21.20 -5.30 -8.65
CA LYS A 404 22.42 -4.96 -9.40
C LYS A 404 23.12 -6.20 -9.96
N ALA A 405 23.27 -7.26 -9.15
CA ALA A 405 23.91 -8.49 -9.59
C ALA A 405 23.13 -9.19 -10.73
N ILE A 406 21.80 -9.25 -10.61
CA ILE A 406 20.92 -9.84 -11.62
C ILE A 406 21.00 -9.06 -12.95
N ILE A 407 20.88 -7.72 -12.89
CA ILE A 407 20.95 -6.87 -14.09
C ILE A 407 22.34 -6.97 -14.73
N SER A 408 23.40 -6.96 -13.93
CA SER A 408 24.77 -7.11 -14.44
C SER A 408 25.00 -8.47 -15.10
N LYS A 409 24.41 -9.53 -14.54
CA LYS A 409 24.46 -10.88 -15.12
C LYS A 409 23.73 -10.93 -16.47
N TYR A 410 22.53 -10.36 -16.56
CA TYR A 410 21.79 -10.25 -17.83
C TYR A 410 22.57 -9.49 -18.91
N LEU A 411 23.15 -8.34 -18.54
CA LEU A 411 23.91 -7.49 -19.47
C LEU A 411 25.29 -8.05 -19.85
N SER A 412 25.76 -9.09 -19.15
CA SER A 412 27.02 -9.78 -19.50
C SER A 412 26.88 -10.71 -20.73
N VAL A 413 25.64 -11.01 -21.13
CA VAL A 413 25.33 -11.81 -22.31
C VAL A 413 25.49 -10.95 -23.55
N GLU A 414 26.22 -11.44 -24.54
CA GLU A 414 26.44 -10.71 -25.78
C GLU A 414 25.12 -10.40 -26.49
N GLY A 415 24.93 -9.14 -26.87
CA GLY A 415 23.71 -8.65 -27.52
C GLY A 415 22.69 -8.02 -26.56
N ASN A 416 22.72 -8.36 -25.28
CA ASN A 416 21.77 -7.82 -24.30
C ASN A 416 22.08 -6.35 -23.96
N LYS A 417 21.02 -5.52 -23.96
CA LYS A 417 21.07 -4.08 -23.70
C LYS A 417 19.86 -3.65 -22.88
N LEU A 418 19.90 -2.43 -22.32
CA LEU A 418 18.75 -1.83 -21.64
C LEU A 418 17.83 -1.14 -22.66
N GLU A 419 17.07 -1.93 -23.42
CA GLU A 419 16.04 -1.44 -24.33
C GLU A 419 14.69 -1.28 -23.62
N SER A 420 13.65 -0.85 -24.33
CA SER A 420 12.36 -0.49 -23.72
C SER A 420 11.72 -1.66 -22.96
N ALA A 421 11.89 -2.89 -23.45
CA ALA A 421 11.40 -4.10 -22.80
C ALA A 421 12.12 -4.38 -21.46
N GLU A 422 13.45 -4.26 -21.43
CA GLU A 422 14.24 -4.43 -20.20
C GLU A 422 13.96 -3.33 -19.18
N LEU A 423 13.81 -2.08 -19.63
CA LEU A 423 13.47 -0.96 -18.74
C LEU A 423 12.10 -1.21 -18.07
N ASN A 424 11.13 -1.73 -18.83
CA ASN A 424 9.82 -2.10 -18.32
C ASN A 424 9.87 -3.30 -17.36
N ALA A 425 10.73 -4.28 -17.65
CA ALA A 425 10.92 -5.46 -16.80
C ALA A 425 11.60 -5.12 -15.47
N ILE A 426 12.64 -4.28 -15.49
CA ILE A 426 13.42 -3.91 -14.30
C ILE A 426 12.62 -2.97 -13.40
N GLY A 427 11.96 -1.96 -13.99
CA GLY A 427 11.28 -0.91 -13.25
C GLY A 427 12.24 0.09 -12.58
N GLY A 428 11.72 1.27 -12.25
CA GLY A 428 12.54 2.39 -11.79
C GLY A 428 13.36 2.12 -10.51
N PRO A 429 12.77 1.58 -9.42
CA PRO A 429 13.52 1.36 -8.17
C PRO A 429 14.72 0.40 -8.32
N ASN A 430 14.58 -0.67 -9.13
CA ASN A 430 15.67 -1.62 -9.38
C ASN A 430 16.68 -1.07 -10.39
N LEU A 431 16.24 -0.26 -11.36
CA LEU A 431 17.13 0.42 -12.30
C LEU A 431 18.09 1.36 -11.55
N CYS A 432 17.62 1.98 -10.46
CA CYS A 432 18.45 2.80 -9.59
C CYS A 432 19.56 2.01 -8.85
N SER A 433 19.62 0.68 -8.93
CA SER A 433 20.69 -0.13 -8.34
C SER A 433 21.98 -0.17 -9.19
N VAL A 434 21.89 0.00 -10.51
CA VAL A 434 23.06 -0.04 -11.40
C VAL A 434 23.88 1.25 -11.34
N ASN A 435 25.11 1.23 -11.88
CA ASN A 435 26.00 2.39 -11.89
C ASN A 435 25.65 3.36 -13.04
N THR A 436 26.19 4.56 -12.97
CA THR A 436 25.97 5.62 -13.97
C THR A 436 26.43 5.24 -15.37
N GLU A 437 27.48 4.42 -15.49
CA GLU A 437 27.98 3.90 -16.77
C GLU A 437 26.96 3.03 -17.49
N VAL A 438 26.35 2.07 -16.78
CA VAL A 438 25.29 1.22 -17.34
C VAL A 438 24.05 2.05 -17.69
N LEU A 439 23.65 3.01 -16.84
CA LEU A 439 22.54 3.91 -17.14
C LEU A 439 22.81 4.79 -18.37
N GLY A 440 24.05 5.21 -18.57
CA GLY A 440 24.47 6.03 -19.71
C GLY A 440 24.33 5.33 -21.06
N ASN A 441 24.25 4.00 -21.07
CA ASN A 441 24.08 3.21 -22.29
C ASN A 441 22.62 3.10 -22.76
N ILE A 442 21.65 3.62 -21.99
CA ILE A 442 20.24 3.63 -22.39
C ILE A 442 20.04 4.58 -23.56
N SER A 443 19.43 4.09 -24.64
CA SER A 443 19.15 4.93 -25.81
C SER A 443 17.96 5.86 -25.55
N GLN A 444 17.95 7.01 -26.24
CA GLN A 444 16.83 7.96 -26.17
C GLN A 444 15.51 7.31 -26.63
N GLN A 445 15.56 6.48 -27.67
CA GLN A 445 14.39 5.78 -28.19
C GLN A 445 13.85 4.78 -27.17
N SER A 446 14.74 4.00 -26.54
CA SER A 446 14.38 3.03 -25.52
C SER A 446 13.69 3.69 -24.33
N LEU A 447 14.20 4.84 -23.86
CA LEU A 447 13.58 5.58 -22.77
C LEU A 447 12.24 6.21 -23.16
N ARG A 448 12.07 6.59 -24.43
CA ARG A 448 10.84 7.17 -24.96
C ARG A 448 9.70 6.16 -25.09
N GLU A 449 10.04 4.91 -25.42
CA GLU A 449 9.09 3.80 -25.59
C GLU A 449 8.82 3.03 -24.28
N ALA A 450 9.66 3.21 -23.26
CA ALA A 450 9.44 2.64 -21.95
C ALA A 450 8.24 3.28 -21.23
N ASN A 451 7.64 2.52 -20.32
CA ASN A 451 6.66 3.02 -19.36
C ASN A 451 7.28 4.09 -18.46
N ALA A 452 6.44 4.87 -17.76
CA ALA A 452 6.92 5.83 -16.78
C ALA A 452 7.75 5.13 -15.68
N LEU A 453 9.04 5.44 -15.61
CA LEU A 453 9.96 4.88 -14.63
C LEU A 453 9.91 5.67 -13.33
N ASP A 454 9.61 4.99 -12.21
CA ASP A 454 9.74 5.58 -10.88
C ASP A 454 11.19 5.57 -10.39
N VAL A 455 11.90 6.66 -10.69
CA VAL A 455 13.32 6.84 -10.33
C VAL A 455 13.50 7.64 -9.04
N SER A 456 12.46 7.76 -8.20
CA SER A 456 12.49 8.53 -6.95
C SER A 456 13.61 8.09 -6.00
N ASN A 457 13.96 6.81 -6.02
CA ASN A 457 15.03 6.22 -5.18
C ASN A 457 16.44 6.36 -5.77
N CYS A 458 16.61 6.98 -6.94
CA CYS A 458 17.92 7.19 -7.54
C CYS A 458 18.69 8.30 -6.81
N THR A 459 19.99 8.10 -6.62
CA THR A 459 20.91 9.15 -6.19
C THR A 459 21.00 10.27 -7.23
N SER A 460 21.29 11.51 -6.79
CA SER A 460 21.35 12.68 -7.67
C SER A 460 22.25 12.50 -8.91
N ASP A 461 23.38 11.80 -8.81
CA ASP A 461 24.25 11.58 -9.97
C ASP A 461 23.66 10.63 -11.01
N LYS A 462 22.85 9.66 -10.58
CA LYS A 462 22.09 8.78 -11.49
C LYS A 462 20.93 9.52 -12.14
N LEU A 463 20.24 10.36 -11.36
CA LEU A 463 19.18 11.24 -11.88
C LEU A 463 19.72 12.20 -12.94
N LYS A 464 20.91 12.79 -12.77
CA LYS A 464 21.54 13.63 -13.79
C LYS A 464 21.75 12.89 -15.12
N VAL A 465 22.21 11.64 -15.08
CA VAL A 465 22.40 10.82 -16.29
C VAL A 465 21.06 10.57 -16.97
N LEU A 466 20.07 10.09 -16.23
CA LEU A 466 18.74 9.78 -16.76
C LEU A 466 18.01 11.03 -17.27
N PHE A 467 18.14 12.16 -16.58
CA PHE A 467 17.60 13.45 -16.98
C PHE A 467 18.14 13.88 -18.34
N ASN A 468 19.45 13.77 -18.57
CA ASN A 468 20.06 14.17 -19.84
C ASN A 468 19.56 13.31 -21.02
N ILE A 469 19.31 12.02 -20.77
CA ILE A 469 18.74 11.10 -21.77
C ILE A 469 17.26 11.45 -22.00
N ALA A 470 16.48 11.65 -20.93
CA ALA A 470 15.06 12.01 -21.00
C ALA A 470 14.83 13.35 -21.71
N LEU A 471 15.64 14.36 -21.41
CA LEU A 471 15.56 15.66 -22.05
C LEU A 471 15.72 15.52 -23.56
N GLN A 472 16.73 14.79 -24.02
CA GLN A 472 16.96 14.59 -25.45
C GLN A 472 15.87 13.71 -26.09
N ALA A 473 15.38 12.69 -25.37
CA ALA A 473 14.34 11.79 -25.86
C ALA A 473 12.98 12.49 -26.07
N PHE A 474 12.61 13.42 -25.19
CA PHE A 474 11.29 14.04 -25.17
C PHE A 474 11.26 15.48 -25.71
N GLN A 475 12.41 16.14 -25.87
CA GLN A 475 12.50 17.46 -26.47
C GLN A 475 12.19 17.38 -27.97
N THR A 476 10.96 17.74 -28.35
CA THR A 476 10.58 17.92 -29.76
C THR A 476 10.86 19.36 -30.21
N ASN A 477 11.09 19.58 -31.51
CA ASN A 477 11.28 20.91 -32.10
C ASN A 477 10.04 21.86 -32.01
N SER A 478 8.98 21.47 -31.28
CA SER A 478 7.72 22.22 -31.19
C SER A 478 7.57 22.91 -29.84
N ARG A 479 7.07 24.16 -29.84
CA ARG A 479 7.00 25.10 -28.69
C ARG A 479 5.96 24.74 -27.60
N ALA A 480 5.73 23.45 -27.32
CA ALA A 480 4.81 23.01 -26.25
C ALA A 480 5.59 22.75 -24.95
N SER A 481 5.81 23.78 -24.13
CA SER A 481 6.65 23.72 -22.92
C SER A 481 6.08 22.86 -21.78
N VAL A 482 4.76 22.65 -21.73
CA VAL A 482 4.08 21.96 -20.60
C VAL A 482 4.15 20.44 -20.69
N ALA A 483 4.09 19.86 -21.91
CA ALA A 483 4.21 18.41 -22.11
C ALA A 483 5.61 17.91 -21.78
N LEU A 484 6.63 18.69 -22.14
CA LEU A 484 8.04 18.36 -21.87
C LEU A 484 8.32 18.24 -20.37
N TYR A 485 7.79 19.17 -19.56
CA TYR A 485 7.99 19.13 -18.11
C TYR A 485 7.40 17.85 -17.49
N GLN A 486 6.24 17.38 -17.94
CA GLN A 486 5.61 16.16 -17.39
C GLN A 486 6.46 14.91 -17.65
N PHE A 487 7.08 14.78 -18.83
CA PHE A 487 7.97 13.65 -19.13
C PHE A 487 9.32 13.73 -18.42
N ILE A 488 9.77 14.93 -18.09
CA ILE A 488 11.07 15.16 -17.47
C ILE A 488 11.00 15.21 -15.94
N GLN A 489 9.86 15.60 -15.36
CA GLN A 489 9.67 15.79 -13.93
C GLN A 489 10.20 14.63 -13.08
N PRO A 490 9.97 13.34 -13.41
CA PRO A 490 10.47 12.22 -12.60
C PRO A 490 12.00 12.21 -12.44
N TYR A 491 12.74 12.79 -13.39
CA TYR A 491 14.20 12.76 -13.42
C TYR A 491 14.85 14.01 -12.78
N LEU A 492 14.07 15.00 -12.33
CA LEU A 492 14.59 16.25 -11.77
C LEU A 492 15.16 16.10 -10.35
N GLY A 493 14.71 15.08 -9.60
CA GLY A 493 15.05 14.88 -8.20
C GLY A 493 14.42 15.93 -7.28
N GLU A 494 13.87 15.50 -6.14
CA GLU A 494 13.51 16.44 -5.08
C GLU A 494 14.81 16.89 -4.39
N GLN A 495 15.21 18.15 -4.58
CA GLN A 495 16.27 18.73 -3.75
C GLN A 495 15.71 18.95 -2.35
N THR A 496 15.92 17.99 -1.45
CA THR A 496 15.83 18.26 0.00
C THR A 496 16.98 19.18 0.37
N HIS A 497 16.81 20.48 0.19
CA HIS A 497 17.65 21.47 0.84
C HIS A 497 17.36 21.41 2.34
N THR A 498 18.14 20.63 3.08
CA THR A 498 18.27 20.83 4.52
C THR A 498 19.00 22.15 4.74
N HIS A 499 18.25 23.26 4.75
CA HIS A 499 18.73 24.50 5.34
C HIS A 499 18.84 24.28 6.84
N THR A 500 20.03 23.88 7.30
CA THR A 500 20.39 23.95 8.71
C THR A 500 20.57 25.43 9.06
N HIS A 501 19.48 26.11 9.42
CA HIS A 501 19.57 27.42 10.06
C HIS A 501 20.04 27.20 11.50
N THR A 502 21.35 27.22 11.72
CA THR A 502 21.93 27.50 13.04
C THR A 502 21.62 28.94 13.40
N HIS A 503 20.51 29.16 14.12
CA HIS A 503 20.26 30.41 14.82
C HIS A 503 21.09 30.41 16.11
N THR A 504 22.21 31.13 16.09
CA THR A 504 22.92 31.54 17.30
C THR A 504 22.17 32.72 17.93
N PRO A 505 21.62 32.64 19.15
CA PRO A 505 20.98 33.77 19.80
C PRO A 505 22.06 34.62 20.50
N THR A 506 22.35 35.80 19.95
CA THR A 506 23.04 36.86 20.68
C THR A 506 22.01 37.69 21.45
N HIS A 507 21.93 37.48 22.77
CA HIS A 507 21.26 38.40 23.70
C HIS A 507 22.23 39.50 24.14
N PRO A 508 21.91 40.79 24.02
CA PRO A 508 22.50 41.83 24.83
C PRO A 508 21.62 42.09 26.07
N HIS A 509 22.19 41.88 27.26
CA HIS A 509 21.64 42.35 28.52
C HIS A 509 21.64 43.88 28.56
N ALA A 510 20.46 44.49 28.70
CA ALA A 510 20.31 45.88 29.13
C ALA A 510 19.72 45.90 30.54
N ASN A 511 20.56 46.28 31.50
CA ASN A 511 20.16 46.69 32.84
C ASN A 511 19.36 47.99 32.76
N LEU A 512 18.26 48.09 33.50
CA LEU A 512 17.74 49.37 33.97
C LEU A 512 17.07 49.15 35.34
N GLN A 513 17.76 49.65 36.37
CA GLN A 513 17.22 49.95 37.69
C GLN A 513 16.37 51.22 37.60
N GLN A 514 15.10 51.12 37.96
CA GLN A 514 14.38 51.90 38.99
C GLN A 514 12.87 51.71 38.83
#